data_AF-L9L1X8-F1
#
_entry.id   AF-L9L1X8-F1
#
_cell.length_a   1.000
_cell.length_b   1.000
_cell.length_c   1.000
_cell.angle_alpha   90.00
_cell.angle_beta   90.00
_cell.angle_gamma   90.00
#
_symmetry.space_group_name_H-M   'P 1'
#
loop_
_entity.id
_entity.type
_entity.pdbx_description
1 polymer ?
#
loop_
_entity_poly.entity_id
_entity_poly.type
_entity_poly.pdbx_seq_one_letter_code
_entity_poly.pdbx_strand_id
1 'polypeptide(L)'
;MEWEFEQKTKWLHGSPPVVVTKGYKLSCQYICHVIWHTAYAPDQILKNAVGECLKKCIELNKTSISFPTLGTRSINMRKDKAVEIMFEEVLKFAKDCAEKKLIVNFEIFPEKLEMYKVFIAEMEKAKKWSLSNYSVLPSREERGENRFEASSSVINLMGYKNEEMCEAKLWIERLLTLRDHHIIENNHILYLRGKEHDMLSQLQKTSSVSISEIISPGKAHLEIKGAQPDLIEVVLNIEQMLCEVHE
;
A
#
# COMPACT_ATOMS: atom_id res chain seq x y z
N MET A 1 9.88 0.00 -27.78
CA MET A 1 9.68 1.17 -26.89
C MET A 1 10.58 2.32 -27.32
N GLU A 2 11.90 2.21 -27.23
CA GLU A 2 12.87 3.28 -27.59
C GLU A 2 12.62 3.84 -29.00
N TRP A 3 12.51 2.98 -30.01
CA TRP A 3 12.20 3.40 -31.37
C TRP A 3 10.88 4.20 -31.48
N GLU A 4 9.81 3.78 -30.78
CA GLU A 4 8.52 4.49 -30.80
C GLU A 4 8.64 5.87 -30.13
N PHE A 5 9.35 5.93 -29.00
CA PHE A 5 9.61 7.16 -28.27
C PHE A 5 10.38 8.17 -29.13
N GLU A 6 11.47 7.74 -29.77
CA GLU A 6 12.27 8.59 -30.66
C GLU A 6 11.49 9.13 -31.86
N GLN A 7 10.63 8.31 -32.48
CA GLN A 7 9.79 8.79 -33.59
C GLN A 7 8.79 9.84 -33.13
N LYS A 8 8.26 9.71 -31.91
CA LYS A 8 7.31 10.65 -31.34
C LYS A 8 7.97 11.94 -30.87
N THR A 9 9.24 11.93 -30.46
CA THR A 9 9.97 13.13 -30.03
C THR A 9 10.57 13.93 -31.17
N LYS A 10 10.87 13.30 -32.32
CA LYS A 10 11.49 13.96 -33.50
C LYS A 10 10.69 15.12 -34.11
N TRP A 11 9.37 15.17 -33.92
CA TRP A 11 8.49 16.14 -34.57
C TRP A 11 7.88 17.17 -33.61
N LEU A 12 8.31 17.20 -32.34
CA LEU A 12 7.74 18.08 -31.33
C LEU A 12 8.51 19.40 -31.28
N HIS A 13 8.13 20.35 -32.14
CA HIS A 13 8.55 21.75 -32.02
C HIS A 13 7.81 22.38 -30.83
N GLY A 14 8.46 22.43 -29.67
CA GLY A 14 7.83 22.75 -28.39
C GLY A 14 7.39 21.47 -27.69
N SER A 15 8.27 20.92 -26.87
CA SER A 15 8.10 19.60 -26.28
C SER A 15 6.89 19.55 -25.32
N PRO A 16 5.87 18.72 -25.57
CA PRO A 16 4.88 18.41 -24.55
C PRO A 16 5.57 17.72 -23.38
N PRO A 17 5.14 17.98 -22.13
CA PRO A 17 5.79 17.42 -20.95
C PRO A 17 5.67 15.88 -20.86
N VAL A 18 4.83 15.27 -21.70
CA VAL A 18 4.52 13.84 -21.69
C VAL A 18 4.43 13.26 -23.11
N VAL A 19 5.14 12.16 -23.36
CA VAL A 19 5.05 11.35 -24.59
C VAL A 19 4.46 9.99 -24.26
N VAL A 20 3.51 9.49 -25.06
CA VAL A 20 2.87 8.20 -24.80
C VAL A 20 3.38 7.12 -25.76
N THR A 21 3.76 5.95 -25.23
CA THR A 21 4.08 4.74 -26.02
C THR A 21 3.22 3.57 -25.59
N LYS A 22 3.26 2.45 -26.34
CA LYS A 22 2.70 1.18 -25.85
C LYS A 22 3.50 0.63 -24.65
N GLY A 23 2.87 -0.20 -23.82
CA GLY A 23 3.50 -0.84 -22.67
C GLY A 23 4.44 -2.01 -23.00
N TYR A 24 4.25 -2.65 -24.16
CA TYR A 24 5.05 -3.78 -24.63
C TYR A 24 5.11 -4.93 -23.61
N LYS A 25 6.29 -5.22 -23.03
CA LYS A 25 6.50 -6.32 -22.08
C LYS A 25 6.09 -5.97 -20.64
N LEU A 26 5.66 -4.74 -20.38
CA LEU A 26 5.15 -4.33 -19.07
C LEU A 26 3.67 -4.68 -18.96
N SER A 27 3.21 -4.89 -17.73
CA SER A 27 1.80 -5.17 -17.40
C SER A 27 0.92 -3.91 -17.48
N CYS A 28 1.03 -3.15 -18.56
CA CYS A 28 0.21 -1.96 -18.83
C CYS A 28 -0.01 -1.79 -20.35
N GLN A 29 -1.07 -1.09 -20.73
CA GLN A 29 -1.37 -0.86 -22.15
C GLN A 29 -0.50 0.27 -22.74
N TYR A 30 -0.23 1.29 -21.94
CA TYR A 30 0.49 2.50 -22.34
C TYR A 30 1.46 2.97 -21.26
N ILE A 31 2.50 3.68 -21.68
CA ILE A 31 3.47 4.33 -20.79
C ILE A 31 3.48 5.82 -21.13
N CYS A 32 3.32 6.65 -20.10
CA CYS A 32 3.49 8.10 -20.17
C CYS A 32 4.93 8.46 -19.77
N HIS A 33 5.74 8.85 -20.75
CA HIS A 33 7.13 9.27 -20.56
C HIS A 33 7.17 10.77 -20.24
N VAL A 34 7.54 11.11 -19.00
CA VAL A 34 7.67 12.51 -18.56
C VAL A 34 9.03 13.07 -18.95
N ILE A 35 9.03 14.21 -19.65
CA ILE A 35 10.26 14.89 -20.07
C ILE A 35 10.61 16.01 -19.09
N TRP A 36 11.77 15.88 -18.44
CA TRP A 36 12.28 16.87 -17.49
C TRP A 36 13.15 17.92 -18.19
N HIS A 37 12.56 19.05 -18.54
CA HIS A 37 13.26 20.16 -19.17
C HIS A 37 13.94 21.05 -18.13
N THR A 38 15.27 21.22 -18.21
CA THR A 38 16.03 22.06 -17.28
C THR A 38 15.67 23.55 -17.33
N ALA A 39 14.96 23.99 -18.37
CA ALA A 39 14.54 25.39 -18.54
C ALA A 39 13.35 25.79 -17.63
N TYR A 40 12.64 24.81 -17.06
CA TYR A 40 11.47 25.06 -16.21
C TYR A 40 11.74 24.63 -14.77
N ALA A 41 11.02 25.25 -13.85
CA ALA A 41 11.07 24.86 -12.45
C ALA A 41 10.57 23.41 -12.29
N PRO A 42 11.28 22.57 -11.52
CA PRO A 42 10.86 21.24 -11.11
C PRO A 42 9.37 21.07 -10.81
N ASP A 43 8.84 21.96 -9.96
CA ASP A 43 7.48 21.92 -9.47
C ASP A 43 6.47 22.13 -10.61
N GLN A 44 6.78 23.02 -11.56
CA GLN A 44 5.94 23.26 -12.73
C GLN A 44 5.93 22.06 -13.68
N ILE A 45 7.09 21.43 -13.88
CA ILE A 45 7.18 20.23 -14.72
C ILE A 45 6.38 19.09 -14.09
N LEU A 46 6.55 18.85 -12.78
CA LEU A 46 5.81 17.81 -12.07
C LEU A 46 4.30 18.03 -12.18
N LYS A 47 3.85 19.26 -11.90
CA LYS A 47 2.44 19.64 -12.01
C LYS A 47 1.88 19.39 -13.41
N ASN A 48 2.57 19.91 -14.44
CA ASN A 48 2.14 19.73 -15.83
C ASN A 48 2.16 18.25 -16.24
N ALA A 49 3.17 17.50 -15.82
CA ALA A 49 3.30 16.09 -16.12
C ALA A 49 2.15 15.27 -15.54
N VAL A 50 1.81 15.46 -14.27
CA VAL A 50 0.70 14.74 -13.62
C VAL A 50 -0.62 15.08 -14.30
N GLY A 51 -0.90 16.36 -14.52
CA GLY A 51 -2.14 16.81 -15.18
C GLY A 51 -2.27 16.26 -16.60
N GLU A 52 -1.21 16.33 -17.41
CA GLU A 52 -1.22 15.79 -18.78
C GLU A 52 -1.33 14.26 -18.80
N CYS A 53 -0.69 13.55 -17.88
CA CYS A 53 -0.87 12.09 -17.75
C CYS A 53 -2.33 11.71 -17.48
N LEU A 54 -3.01 12.43 -16.58
CA LEU A 54 -4.42 12.19 -16.25
C LEU A 54 -5.33 12.46 -17.46
N LYS A 55 -5.12 13.57 -18.19
CA LYS A 55 -5.86 13.86 -19.42
C LYS A 55 -5.65 12.80 -20.49
N LYS A 56 -4.40 12.39 -20.74
CA LYS A 56 -4.06 11.34 -21.70
C LYS A 56 -4.74 10.01 -21.35
N CYS A 57 -4.87 9.70 -20.06
CA CYS A 57 -5.59 8.52 -19.60
C CYS A 57 -7.05 8.51 -20.08
N ILE A 58 -7.73 9.66 -19.96
CA ILE A 58 -9.12 9.82 -20.46
C ILE A 58 -9.18 9.78 -21.98
N GLU A 59 -8.30 10.49 -22.68
CA GLU A 59 -8.23 10.49 -24.15
C GLU A 59 -8.05 9.08 -24.73
N LEU A 60 -7.30 8.23 -24.02
CA LEU A 60 -7.04 6.84 -24.39
C LEU A 60 -8.13 5.86 -23.89
N ASN A 61 -9.22 6.38 -23.31
CA ASN A 61 -10.31 5.61 -22.70
C ASN A 61 -9.80 4.55 -21.72
N LYS A 62 -8.96 4.98 -20.76
CA LYS A 62 -8.46 4.15 -19.67
C LYS A 62 -9.11 4.51 -18.35
N THR A 63 -9.22 3.50 -17.50
CA THR A 63 -9.88 3.55 -16.19
C THR A 63 -8.88 3.57 -15.04
N SER A 64 -7.58 3.38 -15.31
CA SER A 64 -6.54 3.42 -14.30
C SER A 64 -5.23 4.01 -14.81
N ILE A 65 -4.48 4.63 -13.90
CA ILE A 65 -3.11 5.10 -14.10
C ILE A 65 -2.29 4.92 -12.81
N SER A 66 -1.06 4.45 -12.96
CA SER A 66 -0.09 4.30 -11.86
C SER A 66 1.04 5.30 -12.00
N PHE A 67 1.28 6.09 -10.96
CA PHE A 67 2.41 7.02 -10.87
C PHE A 67 3.46 6.46 -9.91
N PRO A 68 4.75 6.41 -10.29
CA PRO A 68 5.81 6.17 -9.32
C PRO A 68 5.98 7.40 -8.41
N THR A 69 6.90 7.31 -7.44
CA THR A 69 7.35 8.46 -6.62
C THR A 69 8.09 9.51 -7.48
N LEU A 70 7.36 10.21 -8.33
CA LEU A 70 7.86 11.19 -9.31
C LEU A 70 8.44 12.42 -8.60
N GLY A 71 9.55 12.94 -9.12
CA GLY A 71 10.16 14.16 -8.60
C GLY A 71 11.03 13.98 -7.35
N THR A 72 11.10 12.78 -6.75
CA THR A 72 11.75 12.60 -5.44
C THR A 72 13.21 12.10 -5.48
N ARG A 73 13.76 11.74 -6.65
CA ARG A 73 15.08 11.07 -6.75
C ARG A 73 16.13 11.83 -7.57
N SER A 74 15.74 12.56 -8.60
CA SER A 74 16.69 13.20 -9.55
C SER A 74 16.49 14.69 -9.70
N ILE A 75 15.51 15.24 -9.01
CA ILE A 75 15.11 16.63 -9.07
C ILE A 75 15.22 17.12 -7.63
N ASN A 76 15.91 18.24 -7.41
CA ASN A 76 16.26 18.78 -6.08
C ASN A 76 15.03 19.33 -5.33
N MET A 77 13.96 18.54 -5.29
CA MET A 77 12.66 18.85 -4.71
C MET A 77 12.50 18.04 -3.43
N ARG A 78 11.95 18.69 -2.40
CA ARG A 78 11.63 18.00 -1.16
C ARG A 78 10.55 16.95 -1.40
N LYS A 79 10.67 15.82 -0.71
CA LYS A 79 9.75 14.68 -0.88
C LYS A 79 8.30 15.08 -0.59
N ASP A 80 8.07 15.80 0.50
CA ASP A 80 6.75 16.30 0.89
C ASP A 80 6.16 17.23 -0.17
N LYS A 81 6.97 18.14 -0.73
CA LYS A 81 6.52 19.04 -1.79
C LYS A 81 6.14 18.30 -3.07
N ALA A 82 6.93 17.30 -3.45
CA ALA A 82 6.61 16.47 -4.62
C ALA A 82 5.25 15.77 -4.45
N VAL A 83 5.03 15.15 -3.28
CA VAL A 83 3.79 14.44 -2.98
C VAL A 83 2.61 15.41 -2.93
N GLU A 84 2.75 16.55 -2.27
CA GLU A 84 1.72 17.62 -2.24
C GLU A 84 1.29 18.00 -3.67
N ILE A 85 2.24 18.29 -4.57
CA ILE A 85 1.94 18.66 -5.97
C ILE A 85 1.18 17.53 -6.70
N MET A 86 1.58 16.27 -6.51
CA MET A 86 0.92 15.14 -7.14
C MET A 86 -0.54 15.01 -6.68
N PHE A 87 -0.79 15.16 -5.37
CA PHE A 87 -2.13 15.11 -4.81
C PHE A 87 -2.99 16.30 -5.22
N GLU A 88 -2.44 17.51 -5.21
CA GLU A 88 -3.13 18.72 -5.66
C GLU A 88 -3.64 18.58 -7.10
N GLU A 89 -2.80 18.08 -8.02
CA GLU A 89 -3.20 17.96 -9.41
C GLU A 89 -4.21 16.83 -9.63
N VAL A 90 -4.10 15.71 -8.88
CA VAL A 90 -5.12 14.65 -8.90
C VAL A 90 -6.46 15.16 -8.38
N LEU A 91 -6.46 15.89 -7.25
CA LEU A 91 -7.68 16.46 -6.68
C LEU A 91 -8.30 17.52 -7.58
N LYS A 92 -7.48 18.36 -8.22
CA LYS A 92 -7.93 19.34 -9.21
C LYS A 92 -8.56 18.64 -10.41
N PHE A 93 -7.89 17.62 -10.96
CA PHE A 93 -8.43 16.81 -12.05
C PHE A 93 -9.77 16.16 -11.68
N ALA A 94 -9.88 15.60 -10.47
CA ALA A 94 -11.12 15.00 -9.99
C ALA A 94 -12.29 16.01 -9.91
N LYS A 95 -12.01 17.27 -9.53
CA LYS A 95 -13.00 18.35 -9.54
C LYS A 95 -13.41 18.74 -10.96
N ASP A 96 -12.44 18.85 -11.86
CA ASP A 96 -12.67 19.29 -13.24
C ASP A 96 -13.35 18.20 -14.10
N CYS A 97 -13.20 16.92 -13.74
CA CYS A 97 -13.67 15.76 -14.49
C CYS A 97 -14.58 14.82 -13.67
N ALA A 98 -15.51 15.37 -12.89
CA ALA A 98 -16.36 14.63 -11.93
C ALA A 98 -17.16 13.45 -12.53
N GLU A 99 -17.48 13.48 -13.82
CA GLU A 99 -18.23 12.43 -14.51
C GLU A 99 -17.38 11.19 -14.88
N LYS A 100 -16.04 11.30 -14.80
CA LYS A 100 -15.11 10.23 -15.19
C LYS A 100 -14.60 9.50 -13.97
N LYS A 101 -14.81 8.19 -13.92
CA LYS A 101 -14.20 7.31 -12.91
C LYS A 101 -12.81 6.89 -13.38
N LEU A 102 -11.78 7.45 -12.75
CA LEU A 102 -10.38 7.12 -12.98
C LEU A 102 -9.73 6.68 -11.66
N ILE A 103 -9.13 5.49 -11.66
CA ILE A 103 -8.35 4.98 -10.53
C ILE A 103 -6.91 5.50 -10.65
N VAL A 104 -6.43 6.20 -9.63
CA VAL A 104 -5.06 6.72 -9.57
C VAL A 104 -4.29 5.96 -8.47
N ASN A 105 -3.25 5.23 -8.88
CA ASN A 105 -2.37 4.49 -7.99
C ASN A 105 -1.04 5.23 -7.83
N PHE A 106 -0.48 5.20 -6.63
CA PHE A 106 0.89 5.66 -6.36
C PHE A 106 1.78 4.47 -6.00
N GLU A 107 2.74 4.16 -6.86
CA GLU A 107 3.66 3.03 -6.72
C GLU A 107 4.86 3.44 -5.88
N ILE A 108 4.93 2.91 -4.65
CA ILE A 108 5.98 3.20 -3.67
C ILE A 108 6.85 1.96 -3.48
N PHE A 109 8.16 2.11 -3.67
CA PHE A 109 9.11 1.01 -3.50
C PHE A 109 9.24 0.66 -2.00
N PRO A 110 9.11 -0.63 -1.59
CA PRO A 110 9.01 -1.04 -0.18
C PRO A 110 10.14 -0.53 0.73
N GLU A 111 11.35 -0.47 0.21
CA GLU A 111 12.56 -0.04 0.91
C GLU A 111 12.55 1.46 1.26
N LYS A 112 11.55 2.21 0.78
CA LYS A 112 11.38 3.64 1.04
C LYS A 112 10.26 3.90 2.05
N LEU A 113 10.36 3.33 3.25
CA LEU A 113 9.38 3.52 4.33
C LEU A 113 9.09 5.01 4.62
N GLU A 114 10.11 5.86 4.56
CA GLU A 114 9.94 7.30 4.75
C GLU A 114 9.05 7.93 3.67
N MET A 115 9.15 7.46 2.42
CA MET A 115 8.27 7.92 1.34
C MET A 115 6.84 7.45 1.57
N TYR A 116 6.67 6.20 1.99
CA TYR A 116 5.37 5.64 2.34
C TYR A 116 4.65 6.52 3.38
N LYS A 117 5.35 6.89 4.46
CA LYS A 117 4.79 7.78 5.51
C LYS A 117 4.32 9.12 4.96
N VAL A 118 5.09 9.75 4.06
CA VAL A 118 4.72 11.03 3.44
C VAL A 118 3.45 10.89 2.60
N PHE A 119 3.35 9.85 1.76
CA PHE A 119 2.16 9.60 0.94
C PHE A 119 0.92 9.31 1.77
N ILE A 120 1.03 8.51 2.84
CA ILE A 120 -0.09 8.22 3.75
C ILE A 120 -0.55 9.50 4.47
N ALA A 121 0.38 10.32 4.97
CA ALA A 121 0.04 11.58 5.61
C ALA A 121 -0.69 12.54 4.66
N GLU A 122 -0.25 12.61 3.40
CA GLU A 122 -0.90 13.48 2.40
C GLU A 122 -2.28 12.95 1.99
N MET A 123 -2.43 11.63 1.85
CA MET A 123 -3.73 10.98 1.62
C MET A 123 -4.74 11.32 2.73
N GLU A 124 -4.31 11.30 4.00
CA GLU A 124 -5.17 11.66 5.13
C GLU A 124 -5.58 13.14 5.13
N LYS A 125 -4.69 14.05 4.72
CA LYS A 125 -5.04 15.47 4.52
C LYS A 125 -6.05 15.63 3.38
N ALA A 126 -5.84 14.93 2.26
CA ALA A 126 -6.73 14.96 1.11
C ALA A 126 -8.14 14.44 1.45
N LYS A 127 -8.24 13.37 2.25
CA LYS A 127 -9.53 12.86 2.76
C LYS A 127 -10.31 13.91 3.54
N LYS A 128 -9.65 14.68 4.42
CA LYS A 128 -10.28 15.77 5.18
C LYS A 128 -10.82 16.87 4.27
N TRP A 129 -10.10 17.21 3.20
CA TRP A 129 -10.58 18.12 2.17
C TRP A 129 -11.81 17.57 1.43
N SER A 130 -11.86 16.25 1.25
CA SER A 130 -12.88 15.54 0.48
C SER A 130 -14.20 15.29 1.22
N LEU A 131 -14.22 15.36 2.56
CA LEU A 131 -15.43 15.28 3.39
C LEU A 131 -16.45 16.39 3.11
N SER A 132 -16.11 17.38 2.27
CA SER A 132 -17.11 18.31 1.76
C SER A 132 -17.69 17.94 0.40
N ASN A 133 -17.08 17.09 -0.47
CA ASN A 133 -17.65 16.83 -1.81
C ASN A 133 -17.23 15.56 -2.62
N TYR A 134 -16.30 14.66 -2.24
CA TYR A 134 -16.02 13.44 -3.05
C TYR A 134 -15.61 12.22 -2.22
N SER A 135 -16.05 11.02 -2.62
CA SER A 135 -15.68 9.76 -1.97
C SER A 135 -14.32 9.27 -2.49
N VAL A 136 -13.27 9.41 -1.68
CA VAL A 136 -11.99 8.69 -1.87
C VAL A 136 -12.18 7.26 -1.37
N LEU A 137 -12.30 6.31 -2.29
CA LEU A 137 -12.37 4.88 -1.99
C LEU A 137 -10.96 4.28 -2.01
N PRO A 138 -10.57 3.49 -0.98
CA PRO A 138 -9.47 2.55 -1.11
C PRO A 138 -9.81 1.48 -2.17
N SER A 139 -8.79 1.04 -2.91
CA SER A 139 -8.85 0.23 -4.12
C SER A 139 -9.81 -0.97 -4.09
N ARG A 140 -10.50 -1.18 -5.21
CA ARG A 140 -11.35 -2.34 -5.52
C ARG A 140 -10.69 -3.12 -6.66
N GLU A 141 -10.49 -4.43 -6.48
CA GLU A 141 -10.41 -5.38 -7.60
C GLU A 141 -11.65 -6.28 -7.61
N GLU A 142 -12.04 -6.70 -8.81
CA GLU A 142 -13.37 -7.16 -9.19
C GLU A 142 -13.79 -8.52 -8.60
N ARG A 143 -14.96 -8.55 -7.98
CA ARG A 143 -16.01 -9.51 -8.35
C ARG A 143 -17.38 -8.84 -8.16
N GLY A 144 -18.33 -9.19 -9.02
CA GLY A 144 -19.60 -8.50 -9.19
C GLY A 144 -20.50 -8.46 -7.95
N GLU A 145 -21.54 -7.66 -8.13
CA GLU A 145 -22.75 -7.51 -7.33
C GLU A 145 -22.80 -6.36 -6.29
N ASN A 146 -23.97 -5.71 -6.36
CA ASN A 146 -24.37 -4.50 -5.67
C ASN A 146 -24.37 -4.69 -4.15
N ARG A 147 -23.84 -3.72 -3.42
CA ARG A 147 -24.53 -2.89 -2.41
C ARG A 147 -23.50 -2.06 -1.65
N PHE A 148 -23.77 -0.76 -1.53
CA PHE A 148 -23.04 0.14 -0.66
C PHE A 148 -23.51 -0.12 0.77
N GLU A 149 -22.61 -0.58 1.64
CA GLU A 149 -22.72 -0.41 3.08
C GLU A 149 -21.41 0.21 3.60
N ALA A 150 -21.58 1.17 4.52
CA ALA A 150 -20.52 2.02 5.02
C ALA A 150 -19.54 1.25 5.93
N SER A 151 -18.29 1.72 5.92
CA SER A 151 -17.21 1.41 6.87
C SER A 151 -16.84 -0.06 7.07
N SER A 152 -15.91 -0.56 6.24
CA SER A 152 -15.04 -1.67 6.67
C SER A 152 -13.58 -1.25 6.53
N SER A 153 -12.81 -1.31 7.60
CA SER A 153 -11.35 -1.30 7.51
C SER A 153 -10.92 -2.48 6.63
N VAL A 154 -10.12 -2.23 5.59
CA VAL A 154 -9.65 -3.26 4.65
C VAL A 154 -8.16 -3.49 4.87
N ILE A 155 -7.74 -4.75 4.92
CA ILE A 155 -6.33 -5.17 4.93
C ILE A 155 -5.99 -5.69 3.53
N ASN A 156 -4.99 -5.07 2.89
CA ASN A 156 -4.48 -5.49 1.58
C ASN A 156 -3.19 -6.29 1.77
N LEU A 157 -3.18 -7.53 1.29
CA LEU A 157 -1.99 -8.37 1.24
C LEU A 157 -1.27 -8.17 -0.10
N MET A 158 0.06 -8.18 -0.09
CA MET A 158 0.89 -8.12 -1.30
C MET A 158 2.06 -9.09 -1.17
N GLY A 159 2.34 -9.85 -2.22
CA GLY A 159 3.38 -10.88 -2.22
C GLY A 159 3.66 -11.41 -3.63
N TYR A 160 4.83 -12.03 -3.81
CA TYR A 160 5.27 -12.52 -5.13
C TYR A 160 4.71 -13.90 -5.50
N LYS A 161 4.29 -14.68 -4.50
CA LYS A 161 3.72 -16.02 -4.70
C LYS A 161 2.27 -16.07 -4.23
N ASN A 162 1.40 -16.58 -5.10
CA ASN A 162 -0.03 -16.73 -4.80
C ASN A 162 -0.30 -17.66 -3.61
N GLU A 163 0.51 -18.71 -3.43
CA GLU A 163 0.36 -19.66 -2.33
C GLU A 163 0.62 -19.00 -0.96
N GLU A 164 1.73 -18.26 -0.83
CA GLU A 164 2.08 -17.49 0.37
C GLU A 164 1.00 -16.44 0.69
N MET A 165 0.46 -15.80 -0.35
CA MET A 165 -0.63 -14.83 -0.26
C MET A 165 -1.94 -15.46 0.24
N CYS A 166 -2.30 -16.64 -0.26
CA CYS A 166 -3.47 -17.37 0.20
C CYS A 166 -3.34 -17.80 1.65
N GLU A 167 -2.18 -18.33 2.06
CA GLU A 167 -1.91 -18.71 3.44
C GLU A 167 -1.93 -17.50 4.39
N ALA A 168 -1.31 -16.39 4.00
CA ALA A 168 -1.34 -15.14 4.76
C ALA A 168 -2.78 -14.63 4.92
N LYS A 169 -3.60 -14.69 3.86
CA LYS A 169 -5.02 -14.32 3.92
C LYS A 169 -5.77 -15.18 4.92
N LEU A 170 -5.65 -16.50 4.81
CA LEU A 170 -6.32 -17.42 5.73
C LEU A 170 -5.84 -17.25 7.17
N TRP A 171 -4.57 -16.92 7.39
CA TRP A 171 -4.03 -16.64 8.72
C TRP A 171 -4.64 -15.36 9.30
N ILE A 172 -4.71 -14.26 8.54
CA ILE A 172 -5.34 -13.01 9.00
C ILE A 172 -6.84 -13.21 9.23
N GLU A 173 -7.56 -13.90 8.36
CA GLU A 173 -8.99 -14.17 8.55
C GLU A 173 -9.24 -15.00 9.82
N ARG A 174 -8.37 -16.00 10.10
CA ARG A 174 -8.41 -16.75 11.36
C ARG A 174 -8.14 -15.86 12.57
N LEU A 175 -7.15 -14.96 12.49
CA LEU A 175 -6.81 -14.02 13.56
C LEU A 175 -7.96 -13.04 13.86
N LEU A 176 -8.61 -12.52 12.83
CA LEU A 176 -9.74 -11.57 12.98
C LEU A 176 -11.03 -12.24 13.45
N THR A 177 -11.15 -13.56 13.30
CA THR A 177 -12.31 -14.35 13.75
C THR A 177 -12.09 -15.05 15.09
N LEU A 178 -10.96 -14.78 15.77
CA LEU A 178 -10.72 -15.28 17.12
C LEU A 178 -11.82 -14.82 18.07
N ARG A 179 -12.17 -15.71 18.99
CA ARG A 179 -13.14 -15.44 20.05
C ARG A 179 -12.39 -15.13 21.34
N ASP A 180 -12.28 -16.13 22.18
CA ASP A 180 -11.73 -16.05 23.53
C ASP A 180 -10.54 -16.98 23.74
N HIS A 181 -10.11 -17.67 22.68
CA HIS A 181 -9.07 -18.69 22.74
C HIS A 181 -8.32 -18.82 21.41
N HIS A 182 -7.01 -19.03 21.49
CA HIS A 182 -6.13 -19.33 20.35
C HIS A 182 -5.01 -20.29 20.77
N ILE A 183 -4.52 -21.07 19.80
CA ILE A 183 -3.40 -22.00 19.99
C ILE A 183 -2.33 -21.67 18.96
N ILE A 184 -1.12 -21.41 19.43
CA ILE A 184 0.07 -21.28 18.59
C ILE A 184 0.84 -22.59 18.65
N GLU A 185 0.89 -23.30 17.52
CA GLU A 185 1.69 -24.51 17.37
C GLU A 185 3.00 -24.17 16.66
N ASN A 186 4.10 -24.16 17.42
CA ASN A 186 5.42 -23.84 16.87
C ASN A 186 6.50 -24.62 17.62
N ASN A 187 7.31 -25.39 16.89
CA ASN A 187 8.36 -26.22 17.50
C ASN A 187 9.42 -25.40 18.25
N HIS A 188 9.57 -24.10 17.95
CA HIS A 188 10.50 -23.21 18.65
C HIS A 188 10.08 -22.87 20.07
N ILE A 189 8.83 -23.15 20.44
CA ILE A 189 8.35 -23.03 21.82
C ILE A 189 9.22 -23.91 22.75
N LEU A 190 9.72 -25.05 22.28
CA LEU A 190 10.62 -25.92 23.04
C LEU A 190 11.96 -25.26 23.43
N TYR A 191 12.33 -24.16 22.77
CA TYR A 191 13.62 -23.50 22.94
C TYR A 191 13.53 -22.14 23.63
N LEU A 192 12.35 -21.73 24.10
CA LEU A 192 12.19 -20.47 24.82
C LEU A 192 13.08 -20.46 26.07
N ARG A 193 13.76 -19.33 26.32
CA ARG A 193 14.66 -19.14 27.47
C ARG A 193 14.12 -18.04 28.37
N GLY A 194 14.93 -17.63 29.36
CA GLY A 194 14.52 -16.64 30.36
C GLY A 194 13.96 -15.36 29.75
N LYS A 195 14.58 -14.82 28.69
CA LYS A 195 14.11 -13.59 28.03
C LYS A 195 12.70 -13.77 27.45
N GLU A 196 12.47 -14.86 26.73
CA GLU A 196 11.18 -15.12 26.09
C GLU A 196 10.10 -15.44 27.15
N HIS A 197 10.45 -16.18 28.19
CA HIS A 197 9.55 -16.42 29.33
C HIS A 197 9.21 -15.14 30.08
N ASP A 198 10.16 -14.21 30.23
CA ASP A 198 9.92 -12.89 30.80
C ASP A 198 8.95 -12.10 29.91
N MET A 199 9.10 -12.14 28.58
CA MET A 199 8.17 -11.51 27.64
C MET A 199 6.76 -12.09 27.76
N LEU A 200 6.61 -13.42 27.77
CA LEU A 200 5.31 -14.08 27.98
C LEU A 200 4.68 -13.66 29.31
N SER A 201 5.48 -13.61 30.39
CA SER A 201 5.02 -13.16 31.71
C SER A 201 4.57 -11.70 31.71
N GLN A 202 5.28 -10.81 30.99
CA GLN A 202 4.87 -9.41 30.85
C GLN A 202 3.56 -9.28 30.10
N LEU A 203 3.40 -9.99 28.98
CA LEU A 203 2.15 -10.00 28.21
C LEU A 203 0.96 -10.39 29.09
N GLN A 204 1.09 -11.43 29.93
CA GLN A 204 0.04 -11.81 30.89
C GLN A 204 -0.25 -10.77 31.98
N LYS A 205 0.72 -9.91 32.33
CA LYS A 205 0.53 -8.86 33.35
C LYS A 205 -0.08 -7.60 32.77
N THR A 206 0.23 -7.28 31.52
CA THR A 206 -0.21 -6.06 30.83
C THR A 206 -1.52 -6.22 30.09
N SER A 207 -1.98 -7.46 29.88
CA SER A 207 -3.22 -7.78 29.17
C SER A 207 -4.09 -8.76 29.97
N SER A 208 -5.38 -8.82 29.67
CA SER A 208 -6.34 -9.66 30.41
C SER A 208 -6.36 -11.11 29.91
N VAL A 209 -5.19 -11.68 29.60
CA VAL A 209 -5.08 -13.02 29.00
C VAL A 209 -4.30 -13.99 29.89
N SER A 210 -4.63 -15.27 29.80
CA SER A 210 -3.82 -16.37 30.34
C SER A 210 -3.07 -17.06 29.22
N ILE A 211 -1.77 -17.23 29.38
CA ILE A 211 -0.90 -18.02 28.49
C ILE A 211 -0.52 -19.30 29.23
N SER A 212 -0.62 -20.44 28.56
CA SER A 212 -0.24 -21.75 29.10
C SER A 212 0.60 -22.50 28.08
N GLU A 213 1.77 -22.95 28.52
CA GLU A 213 2.64 -23.77 27.70
C GLU A 213 2.32 -25.24 27.90
N ILE A 214 2.06 -25.95 26.80
CA ILE A 214 1.70 -27.36 26.81
C ILE A 214 2.72 -28.12 25.97
N ILE A 215 3.55 -28.91 26.66
CA ILE A 215 4.61 -29.70 26.06
C ILE A 215 4.20 -31.17 26.03
N SER A 216 4.30 -31.77 24.86
CA SER A 216 4.11 -33.20 24.62
C SER A 216 5.30 -33.75 23.82
N PRO A 217 5.51 -35.07 23.76
CA PRO A 217 6.66 -35.63 23.04
C PRO A 217 6.72 -35.17 21.58
N GLY A 218 7.72 -34.35 21.24
CA GLY A 218 7.94 -33.82 19.89
C GLY A 218 7.02 -32.67 19.46
N LYS A 219 6.21 -32.12 20.37
CA LYS A 219 5.33 -30.96 20.08
C LYS A 219 5.18 -30.05 21.29
N ALA A 220 5.30 -28.75 21.08
CA ALA A 220 4.94 -27.73 22.04
C ALA A 220 3.94 -26.75 21.42
N HIS A 221 2.99 -26.30 22.23
CA HIS A 221 2.06 -25.24 21.83
C HIS A 221 1.79 -24.30 23.00
N LEU A 222 1.49 -23.05 22.65
CA LEU A 222 1.03 -22.05 23.58
C LEU A 222 -0.48 -21.92 23.43
N GLU A 223 -1.20 -22.19 24.51
CA GLU A 223 -2.63 -21.91 24.64
C GLU A 223 -2.81 -20.52 25.23
N ILE A 224 -3.46 -19.62 24.49
CA ILE A 224 -3.82 -18.28 24.95
C ILE A 224 -5.34 -18.20 25.10
N LYS A 225 -5.81 -17.69 26.24
CA LYS A 225 -7.24 -17.46 26.53
C LYS A 225 -7.43 -16.05 27.08
N GLY A 226 -8.44 -15.33 26.63
CA GLY A 226 -8.68 -13.94 27.07
C GLY A 226 -9.69 -13.20 26.20
N ALA A 227 -9.94 -11.94 26.51
CA ALA A 227 -10.85 -11.11 25.70
C ALA A 227 -10.28 -10.84 24.30
N GLN A 228 -11.14 -10.80 23.27
CA GLN A 228 -10.72 -10.72 21.87
C GLN A 228 -9.70 -9.60 21.54
N PRO A 229 -9.86 -8.33 22.02
CA PRO A 229 -8.91 -7.27 21.67
C PRO A 229 -7.49 -7.55 22.19
N ASP A 230 -7.40 -7.94 23.47
CA ASP A 230 -6.15 -8.30 24.14
C ASP A 230 -5.55 -9.58 23.54
N LEU A 231 -6.40 -10.54 23.17
CA LEU A 231 -6.00 -11.82 22.59
C LEU A 231 -5.29 -11.64 21.25
N ILE A 232 -5.84 -10.82 20.35
CA ILE A 232 -5.23 -10.56 19.03
C ILE A 232 -3.85 -9.90 19.21
N GLU A 233 -3.75 -8.89 20.08
CA GLU A 233 -2.49 -8.21 20.35
C GLU A 233 -1.43 -9.17 20.91
N VAL A 234 -1.80 -10.01 21.86
CA VAL A 234 -0.88 -10.98 22.47
C VAL A 234 -0.44 -12.04 21.46
N VAL A 235 -1.36 -12.57 20.65
CA VAL A 235 -1.02 -13.54 19.59
C VAL A 235 -0.01 -12.94 18.62
N LEU A 236 -0.21 -11.70 18.17
CA LEU A 236 0.72 -11.01 17.27
C LEU A 236 2.11 -10.84 17.89
N ASN A 237 2.19 -10.46 19.17
CA ASN A 237 3.48 -10.31 19.87
C ASN A 237 4.22 -11.64 20.02
N ILE A 238 3.49 -12.74 20.30
CA ILE A 238 4.10 -14.08 20.44
C ILE A 238 4.58 -14.60 19.08
N GLU A 239 3.77 -14.47 18.03
CA GLU A 239 4.16 -14.88 16.67
C GLU A 239 5.39 -14.10 16.18
N GLN A 240 5.45 -12.80 16.46
CA GLN A 240 6.65 -11.99 16.17
C GLN A 240 7.87 -12.51 16.93
N MET A 241 7.74 -12.74 18.24
CA MET A 241 8.81 -13.28 19.07
C MET A 241 9.32 -14.64 18.53
N LEU A 242 8.42 -15.53 18.11
CA LEU A 242 8.78 -16.85 17.54
C LEU A 242 9.39 -16.75 16.14
N CYS A 243 9.10 -15.69 15.38
CA CYS A 243 9.79 -15.38 14.13
C CYS A 243 11.22 -14.91 14.38
N GLU A 244 11.48 -14.10 15.42
CA GLU A 244 12.82 -13.61 15.75
C GLU A 244 13.75 -14.73 16.25
N VAL A 245 13.20 -15.79 16.87
CA VAL A 245 13.96 -16.98 17.29
C VAL A 245 14.41 -17.84 16.08
N HIS A 246 13.83 -17.65 14.89
CA HIS A 246 14.19 -18.38 13.67
C HIS A 246 15.44 -17.81 12.95
N GLU A 247 15.91 -16.60 13.27
CA GLU A 247 17.08 -15.96 12.66
C GLU A 247 18.37 -16.18 13.48
#